data_AF-A0A510NXK1-F1
#
_entry.id   AF-A0A510NXK1-F1
#
_cell.length_a   1.000
_cell.length_b   1.000
_cell.length_c   1.000
_cell.angle_alpha   90.00
_cell.angle_beta   90.00
_cell.angle_gamma   90.00
#
_symmetry.space_group_name_H-M   'P 1'
#
loop_
_entity.id
_entity.type
_entity.pdbx_description
1 polymer ?
#
loop_
_entity_poly.entity_id
_entity_poly.type
_entity_poly.pdbx_seq_one_letter_code
_entity_poly.pdbx_strand_id
1 'polypeptide(L)'
;MTESTVNDSQEENWQALPAVPTRVRSIQMKACLACRRVKMKCRLQSGETSCARCAQKSIECIVLEHRRGRKPGTRITRKSGLEDNDKGTPKSAMAPRNGTEKQYVTQPARFETYSKPQFSAETSGLQPSELLNHEAMRGKFSMQRILDTQLERVENAMPERPFVQPTQDAIEIGLVSQSIAEHLFRSFMEILNPYISQLDSDLHTFSYVRQKSPFLLGSILAVSSKMFNPSLYKRLYQYAEDLFLETFRVGYKSTETVQAILMFTYWKEPEDTRSWVNLGYAIRICMDLGWHKLNPQAIRDRSGMDELELREARNIERTWFLLFVYDRSLSLQTGKPWMIERSGFIESIEHWSKERTATANDTLLAAFVTLRLLTSEVFKLLGPCRHVSPFENIKSFLTIIGNRIDEWEDKWIQACGDGRKRPSTQQLIILDG
;
A
#
# COMPACT_ATOMS: atom_id res chain seq x y z
N MET A 1 -62.49 -48.81 -13.97
CA MET A 1 -62.90 -49.09 -15.36
C MET A 1 -62.95 -47.74 -16.07
N THR A 2 -62.12 -47.44 -17.07
CA THR A 2 -61.26 -48.29 -17.89
C THR A 2 -59.86 -47.69 -18.07
N GLU A 3 -58.85 -48.55 -18.21
CA GLU A 3 -57.50 -48.15 -18.63
C GLU A 3 -57.46 -47.77 -20.12
N SER A 4 -56.52 -46.91 -20.49
CA SER A 4 -55.87 -47.01 -21.80
C SER A 4 -54.45 -46.47 -21.68
N THR A 5 -53.48 -47.34 -21.95
CA THR A 5 -52.05 -47.06 -21.91
C THR A 5 -51.56 -46.60 -23.28
N VAL A 6 -50.61 -45.65 -23.30
CA VAL A 6 -49.81 -45.34 -24.49
C VAL A 6 -48.34 -45.47 -24.09
N ASN A 7 -47.57 -46.14 -24.93
CA ASN A 7 -46.21 -46.59 -24.65
C ASN A 7 -45.28 -46.16 -25.79
N ASP A 8 -44.26 -45.36 -25.49
CA ASP A 8 -43.06 -45.13 -26.31
C ASP A 8 -41.97 -44.57 -25.37
N SER A 9 -40.88 -45.24 -25.00
CA SER A 9 -39.96 -46.18 -25.70
C SER A 9 -38.81 -45.54 -26.49
N GLN A 10 -38.14 -44.51 -25.95
CA GLN A 10 -36.77 -44.16 -26.35
C GLN A 10 -35.86 -43.86 -25.14
N GLU A 11 -35.07 -44.86 -24.71
CA GLU A 11 -33.92 -44.67 -23.83
C GLU A 11 -32.72 -44.17 -24.64
N GLU A 12 -32.24 -42.95 -24.37
CA GLU A 12 -31.05 -42.43 -25.06
C GLU A 12 -29.74 -42.99 -24.49
N ASN A 13 -29.03 -43.66 -25.37
CA ASN A 13 -27.78 -44.40 -25.14
C ASN A 13 -26.58 -43.46 -24.91
N TRP A 14 -26.22 -43.19 -23.66
CA TRP A 14 -24.96 -42.52 -23.30
C TRP A 14 -23.75 -43.45 -23.52
N GLN A 15 -23.29 -43.53 -24.77
CA GLN A 15 -22.08 -44.27 -25.12
C GLN A 15 -20.84 -43.71 -24.40
N ALA A 16 -20.04 -44.62 -23.84
CA ALA A 16 -18.89 -44.29 -23.03
C ALA A 16 -17.78 -43.58 -23.83
N LEU A 17 -17.25 -42.48 -23.28
CA LEU A 17 -16.07 -41.81 -23.80
C LEU A 17 -14.82 -42.70 -23.68
N PRO A 18 -13.90 -42.69 -24.67
CA PRO A 18 -12.71 -43.53 -24.64
C PRO A 18 -11.75 -43.13 -23.51
N ALA A 19 -11.14 -44.13 -22.88
CA ALA A 19 -10.29 -43.96 -21.71
C ALA A 19 -9.08 -43.05 -21.98
N VAL A 20 -8.84 -42.11 -21.07
CA VAL A 20 -7.66 -41.23 -21.09
C VAL A 20 -6.38 -42.07 -20.99
N PRO A 21 -5.40 -41.93 -21.91
CA PRO A 21 -4.17 -42.70 -21.84
C PRO A 21 -3.38 -42.34 -20.58
N THR A 22 -3.17 -43.34 -19.73
CA THR A 22 -2.41 -43.20 -18.48
C THR A 22 -0.98 -42.78 -18.76
N ARG A 23 -0.58 -41.60 -18.27
CA ARG A 23 0.81 -41.12 -18.37
C ARG A 23 1.73 -42.08 -17.62
N VAL A 24 2.44 -42.92 -18.38
CA VAL A 24 3.61 -43.67 -17.89
C VAL A 24 4.57 -42.65 -17.29
N ARG A 25 4.84 -42.75 -15.98
CA ARG A 25 5.77 -41.87 -15.28
C ARG A 25 7.18 -42.11 -15.84
N SER A 26 7.64 -41.24 -16.73
CA SER A 26 9.02 -41.26 -17.19
C SER A 26 9.96 -41.15 -15.98
N ILE A 27 10.75 -42.19 -15.74
CA ILE A 27 11.81 -42.20 -14.72
C ILE A 27 12.67 -40.95 -14.96
N GLN A 28 12.84 -40.13 -13.92
CA GLN A 28 13.40 -38.78 -14.04
C GLN A 28 14.92 -38.85 -14.27
N MET A 29 15.33 -39.15 -15.51
CA MET A 29 16.74 -39.34 -15.88
C MET A 29 17.56 -38.08 -15.59
N LYS A 30 18.62 -38.25 -14.81
CA LYS A 30 19.49 -37.17 -14.34
C LYS A 30 20.37 -36.67 -15.50
N ALA A 31 20.33 -35.38 -15.79
CA ALA A 31 21.20 -34.78 -16.82
C ALA A 31 22.69 -34.90 -16.45
N CYS A 32 23.56 -35.15 -17.44
CA CYS A 32 25.02 -35.17 -17.26
C CYS A 32 25.60 -33.77 -16.99
N LEU A 33 26.83 -33.71 -16.45
CA LEU A 33 27.49 -32.45 -16.08
C LEU A 33 27.65 -31.49 -17.27
N ALA A 34 28.04 -32.01 -18.44
CA ALA A 34 28.24 -31.22 -19.66
C ALA A 34 26.94 -30.54 -20.17
N CYS A 35 25.77 -31.16 -19.96
CA CYS A 35 24.47 -30.56 -20.31
C CYS A 35 23.96 -29.61 -19.23
N ARG A 36 24.24 -29.88 -17.93
CA ARG A 36 23.93 -28.95 -16.83
C ARG A 36 24.69 -27.64 -16.95
N ARG A 37 25.99 -27.68 -17.26
CA ARG A 37 26.87 -26.49 -17.36
C ARG A 37 26.33 -25.45 -18.37
N VAL A 38 25.69 -25.91 -19.45
CA VAL A 38 25.07 -25.05 -20.48
C VAL A 38 23.54 -24.97 -20.37
N LYS A 39 22.95 -25.43 -19.24
CA LYS A 39 21.52 -25.40 -18.93
C LYS A 39 20.57 -25.98 -20.01
N MET A 40 20.99 -27.01 -20.75
CA MET A 40 20.18 -27.61 -21.83
C MET A 40 19.68 -29.03 -21.54
N LYS A 41 18.62 -29.45 -22.25
CA LYS A 41 17.96 -30.75 -22.07
C LYS A 41 18.90 -31.90 -22.45
N CYS A 42 19.31 -32.70 -21.47
CA CYS A 42 20.07 -33.92 -21.68
C CYS A 42 19.15 -35.04 -22.21
N ARG A 43 19.52 -35.68 -23.31
CA ARG A 43 18.86 -36.88 -23.86
C ARG A 43 19.82 -38.05 -23.75
N LEU A 44 19.71 -38.80 -22.65
CA LEU A 44 20.41 -40.06 -22.41
C LEU A 44 19.35 -41.17 -22.48
N GLN A 45 19.59 -42.24 -23.23
CA GLN A 45 18.67 -43.39 -23.26
C GLN A 45 19.10 -44.46 -22.25
N SER A 46 18.16 -45.27 -21.79
CA SER A 46 18.44 -46.35 -20.84
C SER A 46 19.30 -47.43 -21.49
N GLY A 47 20.57 -47.51 -21.10
CA GLY A 47 21.55 -48.47 -21.64
C GLY A 47 22.76 -47.83 -22.32
N GLU A 48 22.70 -46.54 -22.66
CA GLU A 48 23.82 -45.80 -23.26
C GLU A 48 24.71 -45.13 -22.21
N THR A 49 26.02 -45.13 -22.43
CA THR A 49 27.02 -44.48 -21.54
C THR A 49 27.19 -42.98 -21.81
N SER A 50 26.69 -42.46 -22.94
CA SER A 50 26.80 -41.05 -23.30
C SER A 50 25.49 -40.51 -23.87
N CYS A 51 25.20 -39.23 -23.62
CA CYS A 51 23.99 -38.59 -24.14
C CYS A 51 24.21 -38.08 -25.56
N ALA A 52 23.15 -37.99 -26.37
CA ALA A 52 23.24 -37.69 -27.81
C ALA A 52 24.12 -36.47 -28.16
N ARG A 53 24.07 -35.39 -27.35
CA ARG A 53 24.93 -34.21 -27.52
C ARG A 53 26.40 -34.49 -27.21
N CYS A 54 26.68 -35.24 -26.15
CA CYS A 54 28.04 -35.54 -25.72
C CYS A 54 28.72 -36.46 -26.73
N ALA A 55 28.00 -37.46 -27.26
CA ALA A 55 28.43 -38.27 -28.39
C ALA A 55 28.76 -37.40 -29.63
N GLN A 56 27.80 -36.58 -30.09
CA GLN A 56 27.97 -35.76 -31.30
C GLN A 56 29.13 -34.74 -31.20
N LYS A 57 29.42 -34.21 -30.01
CA LYS A 57 30.49 -33.22 -29.81
C LYS A 57 31.79 -33.82 -29.26
N SER A 58 31.88 -35.14 -29.12
CA SER A 58 33.04 -35.84 -28.51
C SER A 58 33.41 -35.29 -27.12
N ILE A 59 32.39 -34.93 -26.31
CA ILE A 59 32.57 -34.38 -24.94
C ILE A 59 32.28 -35.48 -23.91
N GLU A 60 33.08 -35.53 -22.85
CA GLU A 60 32.91 -36.46 -21.74
C GLU A 60 31.52 -36.34 -21.06
N CYS A 61 30.83 -37.48 -20.88
CA CYS A 61 29.43 -37.52 -20.46
C CYS A 61 29.21 -38.04 -19.02
N ILE A 62 29.87 -37.43 -18.03
CA ILE A 62 29.74 -37.86 -16.63
C ILE A 62 28.33 -37.57 -16.07
N VAL A 63 27.66 -38.62 -15.55
CA VAL A 63 26.40 -38.52 -14.77
C VAL A 63 26.69 -38.90 -13.32
N LEU A 64 26.75 -37.91 -12.42
CA LEU A 64 26.95 -38.16 -10.99
C LEU A 64 25.62 -38.36 -10.24
N GLU A 65 25.60 -39.39 -9.39
CA GLU A 65 24.63 -39.62 -8.33
C GLU A 65 24.75 -38.52 -7.25
N HIS A 66 23.84 -37.54 -7.25
CA HIS A 66 23.84 -36.51 -6.21
C HIS A 66 23.30 -37.07 -4.88
N ARG A 67 24.16 -37.24 -3.87
CA ARG A 67 23.75 -37.38 -2.46
C ARG A 67 22.98 -36.13 -2.05
N ARG A 68 21.65 -36.14 -2.11
CA ARG A 68 20.83 -35.00 -1.68
C ARG A 68 21.08 -34.73 -0.19
N GLY A 69 21.47 -33.50 0.12
CA GLY A 69 21.48 -33.00 1.49
C GLY A 69 20.11 -33.14 2.15
N ARG A 70 20.14 -33.26 3.48
CA ARG A 70 19.00 -33.54 4.35
C ARG A 70 17.84 -32.55 4.15
N LYS A 71 16.59 -33.05 4.15
CA LYS A 71 15.39 -32.21 4.22
C LYS A 71 15.35 -31.46 5.56
N PRO A 72 15.04 -30.15 5.61
CA PRO A 72 14.73 -29.46 6.86
C PRO A 72 13.59 -30.16 7.62
N GLY A 73 13.68 -30.26 8.95
CA GLY A 73 12.54 -30.66 9.80
C GLY A 73 12.59 -32.04 10.49
N THR A 74 13.68 -32.81 10.44
CA THR A 74 13.80 -34.08 11.20
C THR A 74 14.70 -33.91 12.43
N ARG A 75 14.13 -33.98 13.64
CA ARG A 75 14.84 -33.90 14.93
C ARG A 75 15.63 -35.19 15.18
N ILE A 76 16.86 -35.08 15.71
CA ILE A 76 17.67 -36.26 16.08
C ILE A 76 17.34 -36.65 17.51
N THR A 77 16.74 -37.82 17.70
CA THR A 77 16.70 -38.51 18.99
C THR A 77 18.06 -39.18 19.20
N ARG A 78 18.89 -38.70 20.14
CA ARG A 78 20.15 -39.36 20.47
C ARG A 78 19.85 -40.60 21.33
N LYS A 79 20.22 -41.78 20.83
CA LYS A 79 20.25 -43.02 21.63
C LYS A 79 21.63 -43.09 22.31
N SER A 80 21.64 -43.11 23.64
CA SER A 80 22.86 -43.26 24.44
C SER A 80 23.34 -44.72 24.42
N GLY A 81 24.66 -44.90 24.31
CA GLY A 81 25.35 -46.17 24.45
C GLY A 81 26.79 -45.89 24.86
N LEU A 82 27.20 -46.45 26.00
CA LEU A 82 28.58 -46.58 26.49
C LEU A 82 29.37 -47.53 25.54
N GLU A 83 30.69 -47.78 25.58
CA GLU A 83 31.79 -47.83 26.56
C GLU A 83 33.14 -47.68 25.76
N ASP A 84 34.38 -47.45 26.26
CA ASP A 84 34.96 -47.02 27.55
C ASP A 84 36.48 -46.67 27.35
N ASN A 85 37.17 -46.25 28.43
CA ASN A 85 38.62 -46.30 28.73
C ASN A 85 39.67 -45.32 28.12
N ASP A 86 39.97 -44.28 28.92
CA ASP A 86 41.21 -44.13 29.73
C ASP A 86 42.61 -44.04 29.06
N LYS A 87 43.28 -42.85 29.18
CA LYS A 87 44.46 -42.60 30.06
C LYS A 87 45.19 -41.26 29.81
N GLY A 88 45.56 -40.57 30.90
CA GLY A 88 46.82 -39.82 31.00
C GLY A 88 46.82 -38.29 30.78
N THR A 89 47.29 -37.56 31.80
CA THR A 89 47.77 -36.15 31.77
C THR A 89 49.06 -36.08 32.63
N PRO A 90 49.78 -34.95 32.89
CA PRO A 90 49.73 -33.57 32.35
C PRO A 90 51.13 -32.91 32.05
N LYS A 91 51.14 -31.61 31.71
CA LYS A 91 52.29 -30.63 31.72
C LYS A 91 53.29 -30.78 30.53
N SER A 92 54.05 -29.74 30.08
CA SER A 92 54.31 -28.40 30.64
C SER A 92 54.75 -27.35 29.58
N ALA A 93 54.62 -26.06 29.95
CA ALA A 93 55.50 -24.91 29.66
C ALA A 93 55.73 -24.29 28.25
N MET A 94 55.58 -22.95 28.26
CA MET A 94 56.40 -21.89 27.61
C MET A 94 56.25 -21.54 26.11
N ALA A 95 56.21 -20.21 25.90
CA ALA A 95 56.16 -19.46 24.64
C ALA A 95 57.58 -18.89 24.32
N PRO A 96 57.80 -17.80 23.55
CA PRO A 96 56.96 -17.09 22.56
C PRO A 96 57.71 -16.81 21.23
N ARG A 97 57.12 -16.04 20.29
CA ARG A 97 57.92 -15.22 19.36
C ARG A 97 57.23 -13.92 18.92
N ASN A 98 57.74 -12.83 19.48
CA ASN A 98 57.92 -11.47 18.98
C ASN A 98 56.81 -10.80 18.16
N GLY A 99 56.21 -9.76 18.75
CA GLY A 99 55.82 -8.56 18.00
C GLY A 99 56.96 -7.53 17.95
N THR A 100 56.74 -6.44 17.22
CA THR A 100 57.52 -5.19 17.33
C THR A 100 56.55 -4.04 17.55
N GLU A 101 56.85 -3.23 18.57
CA GLU A 101 55.97 -2.20 19.12
C GLU A 101 55.92 -0.92 18.26
N LYS A 102 54.87 -0.12 18.45
CA LYS A 102 55.00 1.34 18.62
C LYS A 102 54.03 1.83 19.71
N GLN A 103 54.56 2.52 20.72
CA GLN A 103 53.77 3.23 21.72
C GLN A 103 53.49 4.69 21.31
N TYR A 104 52.50 5.29 21.98
CA TYR A 104 52.12 6.71 21.99
C TYR A 104 53.27 7.57 22.60
N VAL A 105 53.27 8.91 22.72
CA VAL A 105 52.25 9.96 23.00
C VAL A 105 52.83 11.28 22.40
N THR A 106 52.10 12.34 21.97
CA THR A 106 51.48 13.41 22.79
C THR A 106 50.82 14.47 21.88
N GLN A 107 49.72 15.09 22.34
CA GLN A 107 49.03 16.26 21.74
C GLN A 107 49.57 17.60 22.35
N PRO A 108 48.97 18.82 22.21
CA PRO A 108 47.86 19.30 21.36
C PRO A 108 48.08 20.66 20.66
N ALA A 109 47.26 20.98 19.63
CA ALA A 109 46.79 22.36 19.36
C ALA A 109 45.54 22.37 18.45
N ARG A 110 44.57 23.17 18.85
CA ARG A 110 43.18 23.26 18.41
C ARG A 110 43.00 24.30 17.29
N PHE A 111 42.36 23.94 16.17
CA PHE A 111 41.19 24.62 15.55
C PHE A 111 41.03 24.22 14.07
N GLU A 112 39.88 23.62 13.70
CA GLU A 112 39.02 24.05 12.58
C GLU A 112 37.73 23.23 12.49
N THR A 113 36.77 23.74 11.71
CA THR A 113 35.33 23.42 11.71
C THR A 113 34.92 21.99 11.33
N TYR A 114 34.03 21.39 12.12
CA TYR A 114 33.37 20.11 11.80
C TYR A 114 32.32 20.25 10.70
N SER A 115 32.50 19.49 9.62
CA SER A 115 31.41 19.12 8.68
C SER A 115 30.91 17.70 8.97
N LYS A 116 29.63 17.43 8.65
CA LYS A 116 28.98 16.14 8.88
C LYS A 116 29.69 15.00 8.12
N PRO A 117 29.88 13.80 8.72
CA PRO A 117 30.28 12.61 7.96
C PRO A 117 29.11 12.13 7.09
N GLN A 118 29.30 12.06 5.77
CA GLN A 118 28.44 11.27 4.89
C GLN A 118 28.78 9.79 5.04
N PHE A 119 27.82 8.97 5.45
CA PHE A 119 27.90 7.53 5.30
C PHE A 119 27.31 7.14 3.92
N SER A 120 28.14 7.22 2.88
CA SER A 120 27.81 6.67 1.56
C SER A 120 28.26 5.21 1.48
N ALA A 121 27.36 4.27 1.75
CA ALA A 121 27.56 2.90 1.30
C ALA A 121 27.48 2.88 -0.23
N GLU A 122 28.57 2.54 -0.90
CA GLU A 122 28.63 2.46 -2.36
C GLU A 122 27.70 1.34 -2.87
N THR A 123 26.62 1.71 -3.55
CA THR A 123 25.59 0.80 -4.10
C THR A 123 25.77 0.51 -5.60
N SER A 124 27.00 0.63 -6.09
CA SER A 124 27.48 0.43 -7.48
C SER A 124 27.52 -1.05 -7.93
N GLY A 125 26.47 -1.80 -7.59
CA GLY A 125 26.28 -3.18 -8.02
C GLY A 125 24.87 -3.74 -7.81
N LEU A 126 23.90 -2.88 -7.49
CA LEU A 126 22.49 -3.24 -7.32
C LEU A 126 21.56 -2.47 -8.28
N GLN A 127 22.11 -1.60 -9.12
CA GLN A 127 21.32 -0.91 -10.14
C GLN A 127 21.00 -1.88 -11.29
N PRO A 128 19.71 -2.06 -11.68
CA PRO A 128 19.37 -2.98 -12.77
C PRO A 128 20.05 -2.64 -14.10
N SER A 129 20.42 -1.37 -14.29
CA SER A 129 21.15 -0.85 -15.44
C SER A 129 22.50 -1.56 -15.69
N GLU A 130 23.19 -1.97 -14.62
CA GLU A 130 24.50 -2.64 -14.66
C GLU A 130 24.37 -4.15 -14.91
N LEU A 131 23.18 -4.71 -14.68
CA LEU A 131 22.85 -6.14 -14.81
C LEU A 131 22.24 -6.53 -16.17
N LEU A 132 21.89 -5.54 -17.00
CA LEU A 132 21.19 -5.72 -18.27
C LEU A 132 22.13 -5.53 -19.48
N ASN A 133 21.84 -6.22 -20.58
CA ASN A 133 22.60 -6.09 -21.82
C ASN A 133 22.59 -4.62 -22.29
N HIS A 134 23.75 -4.09 -22.70
CA HIS A 134 23.89 -2.71 -23.20
C HIS A 134 22.92 -2.40 -24.36
N GLU A 135 22.54 -3.39 -25.17
CA GLU A 135 21.52 -3.23 -26.22
C GLU A 135 20.13 -2.93 -25.65
N ALA A 136 19.74 -3.56 -24.54
CA ALA A 136 18.50 -3.25 -23.83
C ALA A 136 18.53 -1.85 -23.19
N MET A 137 19.70 -1.24 -23.05
CA MET A 137 19.89 0.09 -22.45
C MET A 137 19.90 1.23 -23.49
N ARG A 138 19.78 0.94 -24.79
CA ARG A 138 19.77 1.97 -25.86
C ARG A 138 18.38 2.16 -26.50
N GLY A 139 18.13 3.37 -26.99
CA GLY A 139 16.90 3.73 -27.72
C GLY A 139 15.80 4.35 -26.84
N LYS A 140 14.69 4.76 -27.48
CA LYS A 140 13.58 5.47 -26.81
C LYS A 140 12.82 4.60 -25.81
N PHE A 141 12.81 3.29 -26.01
CA PHE A 141 12.20 2.26 -25.14
C PHE A 141 13.27 1.43 -24.42
N SER A 142 14.42 2.02 -24.11
CA SER A 142 15.45 1.32 -23.35
C SER A 142 14.97 0.98 -21.95
N MET A 143 15.44 -0.16 -21.42
CA MET A 143 15.29 -0.51 -20.01
C MET A 143 15.82 0.59 -19.10
N GLN A 144 16.84 1.37 -19.53
CA GLN A 144 17.26 2.56 -18.81
C GLN A 144 16.11 3.56 -18.65
N ARG A 145 15.48 4.00 -19.76
CA ARG A 145 14.37 4.96 -19.72
C ARG A 145 13.08 4.41 -19.13
N ILE A 146 12.91 3.08 -19.11
CA ILE A 146 11.75 2.42 -18.49
C ILE A 146 11.92 2.29 -16.97
N LEU A 147 13.15 2.11 -16.49
CA LEU A 147 13.47 1.96 -15.06
C LEU A 147 13.90 3.27 -14.40
N ASP A 148 14.26 4.29 -15.18
CA ASP A 148 14.52 5.65 -14.72
C ASP A 148 13.20 6.33 -14.32
N THR A 149 12.81 6.09 -13.07
CA THR A 149 11.70 6.76 -12.40
C THR A 149 12.07 8.18 -11.93
N GLN A 150 13.31 8.63 -12.19
CA GLN A 150 13.85 9.93 -11.78
C GLN A 150 14.01 10.89 -12.97
N LEU A 151 13.12 10.80 -13.96
CA LEU A 151 12.82 11.93 -14.84
C LEU A 151 12.07 13.04 -14.06
N GLU A 152 12.73 13.60 -13.04
CA GLU A 152 12.57 15.00 -12.69
C GLU A 152 12.74 15.79 -13.98
N ARG A 153 11.69 16.55 -14.33
CA ARG A 153 11.55 17.46 -15.49
C ARG A 153 12.86 17.87 -16.15
N VAL A 154 13.42 17.01 -17.01
CA VAL A 154 14.53 17.38 -17.89
C VAL A 154 13.97 18.44 -18.85
N GLU A 155 14.64 19.58 -18.93
CA GLU A 155 14.19 20.82 -19.61
C GLU A 155 13.96 20.70 -21.13
N ASN A 156 14.03 19.48 -21.67
CA ASN A 156 13.62 19.10 -23.03
C ASN A 156 12.45 18.11 -22.96
N ALA A 157 11.43 18.44 -22.17
CA ALA A 157 10.17 17.73 -22.19
C ALA A 157 9.56 17.80 -23.61
N MET A 158 8.88 16.73 -24.04
CA MET A 158 7.81 16.88 -25.02
C MET A 158 6.89 18.01 -24.51
N PRO A 159 6.32 18.87 -25.37
CA PRO A 159 5.44 19.94 -24.90
C PRO A 159 4.43 19.34 -23.93
N GLU A 160 4.42 19.86 -22.69
CA GLU A 160 3.44 19.45 -21.68
C GLU A 160 2.10 19.45 -22.41
N ARG A 161 1.42 18.29 -22.50
CA ARG A 161 0.10 18.26 -23.14
C ARG A 161 -0.70 19.33 -22.42
N PRO A 162 -1.15 20.40 -23.10
CA PRO A 162 -1.77 21.52 -22.42
C PRO A 162 -2.90 20.97 -21.58
N PHE A 163 -3.00 21.47 -20.36
CA PHE A 163 -3.97 21.07 -19.35
C PHE A 163 -5.38 20.98 -19.96
N VAL A 164 -5.82 19.75 -20.24
CA VAL A 164 -7.21 19.46 -20.60
C VAL A 164 -7.80 18.74 -19.39
N GLN A 165 -8.31 19.53 -18.44
CA GLN A 165 -9.36 19.03 -17.56
C GLN A 165 -10.54 18.55 -18.40
N PRO A 166 -11.38 17.64 -17.88
CA PRO A 166 -12.69 17.36 -18.47
C PRO A 166 -13.41 18.69 -18.69
N THR A 167 -13.58 19.10 -19.95
CA THR A 167 -13.80 20.51 -20.32
C THR A 167 -15.19 21.05 -19.99
N GLN A 168 -16.03 20.26 -19.33
CA GLN A 168 -17.41 20.61 -19.02
C GLN A 168 -17.80 20.07 -17.64
N ASP A 169 -18.32 20.96 -16.79
CA ASP A 169 -18.89 20.58 -15.50
C ASP A 169 -20.35 20.09 -15.62
N ALA A 170 -20.92 19.58 -14.51
CA ALA A 170 -22.29 19.04 -14.48
C ALA A 170 -23.38 20.07 -14.82
N ILE A 171 -23.11 21.37 -14.68
CA ILE A 171 -24.02 22.48 -14.99
C ILE A 171 -23.91 22.83 -16.47
N GLU A 172 -22.70 22.86 -17.02
CA GLU A 172 -22.43 23.11 -18.45
C GLU A 172 -22.95 21.99 -19.35
N ILE A 173 -22.92 20.74 -18.89
CA ILE A 173 -23.57 19.58 -19.55
C ILE A 173 -25.10 19.63 -19.39
N GLY A 174 -25.62 20.47 -18.49
CA GLY A 174 -27.06 20.59 -18.21
C GLY A 174 -27.65 19.44 -17.39
N LEU A 175 -26.83 18.66 -16.68
CA LEU A 175 -27.31 17.60 -15.76
C LEU A 175 -28.06 18.21 -14.56
N VAL A 176 -27.65 19.39 -14.12
CA VAL A 176 -28.24 20.14 -13.01
C VAL A 176 -28.25 21.64 -13.28
N SER A 177 -29.24 22.36 -12.74
CA SER A 177 -29.19 23.83 -12.73
C SER A 177 -28.15 24.32 -11.71
N GLN A 178 -27.60 25.51 -11.94
CA GLN A 178 -26.68 26.15 -10.99
C GLN A 178 -27.31 26.29 -9.58
N SER A 179 -28.59 26.66 -9.48
CA SER A 179 -29.30 26.78 -8.20
C SER A 179 -29.40 25.47 -7.42
N ILE A 180 -29.63 24.34 -8.11
CA ILE A 180 -29.65 23.01 -7.49
C ILE A 180 -28.23 22.60 -7.09
N ALA A 181 -27.23 22.86 -7.93
CA ALA A 181 -25.83 22.56 -7.65
C ALA A 181 -25.32 23.32 -6.41
N GLU A 182 -25.58 24.63 -6.32
CA GLU A 182 -25.22 25.44 -5.15
C GLU A 182 -25.91 24.98 -3.87
N HIS A 183 -27.18 24.58 -3.94
CA HIS A 183 -27.90 24.02 -2.80
C HIS A 183 -27.31 22.69 -2.33
N LEU A 184 -27.10 21.73 -3.25
CA LEU A 184 -26.50 20.43 -2.94
C LEU A 184 -25.07 20.58 -2.39
N PHE A 185 -24.28 21.52 -2.90
CA PHE A 185 -22.94 21.84 -2.40
C PHE A 185 -23.00 22.41 -0.98
N ARG A 186 -23.92 23.34 -0.71
CA ARG A 186 -24.11 23.89 0.65
C ARG A 186 -24.52 22.80 1.64
N SER A 187 -25.49 21.96 1.28
CA SER A 187 -25.90 20.82 2.11
C SER A 187 -24.77 19.81 2.34
N PHE A 188 -23.84 19.65 1.38
CA PHE A 188 -22.62 18.86 1.61
C PHE A 188 -21.79 19.49 2.74
N MET A 189 -21.43 20.76 2.60
CA MET A 189 -20.50 21.45 3.50
C MET A 189 -21.05 21.60 4.92
N GLU A 190 -22.36 21.80 5.05
CA GLU A 190 -23.04 21.98 6.35
C GLU A 190 -23.34 20.66 7.07
N ILE A 191 -23.77 19.61 6.34
CA ILE A 191 -24.32 18.38 6.94
C ILE A 191 -23.38 17.18 6.78
N LEU A 192 -22.78 16.97 5.61
CA LEU A 192 -22.03 15.74 5.30
C LEU A 192 -20.53 15.87 5.58
N ASN A 193 -19.93 16.98 5.16
CA ASN A 193 -18.50 17.27 5.34
C ASN A 193 -18.04 17.20 6.81
N PRO A 194 -18.81 17.64 7.83
CA PRO A 194 -18.37 17.54 9.22
C PRO A 194 -18.09 16.13 9.71
N TYR A 195 -18.75 15.09 9.17
CA TYR A 195 -18.51 13.71 9.58
C TYR A 195 -17.17 13.17 9.06
N ILE A 196 -16.78 13.57 7.85
CA ILE A 196 -15.51 13.15 7.22
C ILE A 196 -14.35 14.13 7.43
N SER A 197 -14.64 15.38 7.81
CA SER A 197 -13.64 16.42 8.08
C SER A 197 -12.65 16.70 6.93
N GLN A 198 -13.09 16.60 5.67
CA GLN A 198 -12.20 16.63 4.49
C GLN A 198 -12.05 17.99 3.84
N LEU A 199 -13.16 18.72 3.64
CA LEU A 199 -13.13 20.00 2.96
C LEU A 199 -13.11 21.14 3.99
N ASP A 200 -12.19 22.06 3.76
CA ASP A 200 -12.10 23.34 4.46
C ASP A 200 -13.19 24.28 3.93
N SER A 201 -14.05 24.83 4.80
CA SER A 201 -15.15 25.72 4.40
C SER A 201 -14.68 27.04 3.79
N ASP A 202 -13.49 27.49 4.19
CA ASP A 202 -12.98 28.80 3.82
C ASP A 202 -12.26 28.74 2.47
N LEU A 203 -11.66 27.59 2.15
CA LEU A 203 -11.02 27.33 0.85
C LEU A 203 -12.03 26.79 -0.17
N HIS A 204 -12.79 25.75 0.17
CA HIS A 204 -13.67 25.02 -0.74
C HIS A 204 -15.02 25.72 -0.87
N THR A 205 -14.99 26.95 -1.39
CA THR A 205 -16.20 27.61 -1.88
C THR A 205 -16.68 26.91 -3.16
N PHE A 206 -17.98 27.04 -3.47
CA PHE A 206 -18.56 26.47 -4.69
C PHE A 206 -17.79 26.90 -5.96
N SER A 207 -17.48 28.20 -6.06
CA SER A 207 -16.72 28.77 -7.18
C SER A 207 -15.29 28.22 -7.25
N TYR A 208 -14.59 28.10 -6.12
CA TYR A 208 -13.24 27.54 -6.06
C TYR A 208 -13.23 26.07 -6.55
N VAL A 209 -14.11 25.23 -6.00
CA VAL A 209 -14.16 23.80 -6.38
C VAL A 209 -14.56 23.63 -7.85
N ARG A 210 -15.53 24.42 -8.33
CA ARG A 210 -15.96 24.41 -9.73
C ARG A 210 -14.83 24.75 -10.70
N GLN A 211 -14.00 25.75 -10.37
CA GLN A 211 -12.85 26.14 -11.19
C GLN A 211 -11.67 25.16 -11.08
N LYS A 212 -11.48 24.53 -9.92
CA LYS A 212 -10.31 23.67 -9.64
C LYS A 212 -10.50 22.23 -10.11
N SER A 213 -11.70 21.65 -10.02
CA SER A 213 -11.93 20.27 -10.44
C SER A 213 -13.42 19.96 -10.68
N PRO A 214 -13.84 19.71 -11.94
CA PRO A 214 -15.20 19.23 -12.23
C PRO A 214 -15.47 17.85 -11.63
N PHE A 215 -14.41 17.04 -11.42
CA PHE A 215 -14.52 15.72 -10.80
C PHE A 215 -14.84 15.80 -9.29
N LEU A 216 -14.19 16.71 -8.55
CA LEU A 216 -14.51 16.94 -7.15
C LEU A 216 -15.92 17.55 -7.00
N LEU A 217 -16.27 18.53 -7.84
CA LEU A 217 -17.63 19.08 -7.84
C LEU A 217 -18.68 18.00 -8.14
N GLY A 218 -18.49 17.21 -9.21
CA GLY A 218 -19.39 16.13 -9.59
C GLY A 218 -19.58 15.10 -8.48
N SER A 219 -18.49 14.72 -7.80
CA SER A 219 -18.52 13.78 -6.66
C SER A 219 -19.28 14.34 -5.45
N ILE A 220 -19.06 15.61 -5.10
CA ILE A 220 -19.80 16.30 -4.03
C ILE A 220 -21.30 16.36 -4.34
N LEU A 221 -21.66 16.75 -5.57
CA LEU A 221 -23.05 16.83 -6.01
C LEU A 221 -23.72 15.44 -6.02
N ALA A 222 -23.02 14.41 -6.48
CA ALA A 222 -23.49 13.03 -6.43
C ALA A 222 -23.77 12.60 -4.98
N VAL A 223 -22.79 12.72 -4.08
CA VAL A 223 -22.97 12.36 -2.66
C VAL A 223 -24.11 13.13 -2.00
N SER A 224 -24.20 14.44 -2.17
CA SER A 224 -25.31 15.23 -1.63
C SER A 224 -26.67 14.82 -2.21
N SER A 225 -26.75 14.56 -3.52
CA SER A 225 -28.00 14.18 -4.14
C SER A 225 -28.55 12.84 -3.60
N LYS A 226 -27.69 11.91 -3.14
CA LYS A 226 -28.13 10.68 -2.45
C LYS A 226 -29.07 10.95 -1.26
N MET A 227 -28.83 12.04 -0.52
CA MET A 227 -29.62 12.43 0.66
C MET A 227 -30.68 13.50 0.36
N PHE A 228 -30.33 14.52 -0.45
CA PHE A 228 -31.15 15.73 -0.60
C PHE A 228 -31.92 15.82 -1.92
N ASN A 229 -31.55 15.04 -2.95
CA ASN A 229 -32.33 14.92 -4.18
C ASN A 229 -32.10 13.56 -4.89
N PRO A 230 -32.68 12.45 -4.38
CA PRO A 230 -32.40 11.10 -4.88
C PRO A 230 -32.71 10.89 -6.37
N SER A 231 -33.58 11.73 -6.97
CA SER A 231 -33.92 11.66 -8.39
C SER A 231 -32.74 11.97 -9.33
N LEU A 232 -31.79 12.79 -8.85
CA LEU A 232 -30.58 13.16 -9.60
C LEU A 232 -29.41 12.21 -9.34
N TYR A 233 -29.45 11.47 -8.23
CA TYR A 233 -28.34 10.67 -7.73
C TYR A 233 -27.72 9.75 -8.78
N LYS A 234 -28.53 8.89 -9.41
CA LYS A 234 -28.03 7.94 -10.40
C LYS A 234 -27.30 8.63 -11.57
N ARG A 235 -27.79 9.78 -12.03
CA ARG A 235 -27.17 10.52 -13.16
C ARG A 235 -25.87 11.21 -12.75
N LEU A 236 -25.87 11.88 -11.58
CA LEU A 236 -24.68 12.55 -11.05
C LEU A 236 -23.58 11.56 -10.66
N TYR A 237 -23.94 10.41 -10.10
CA TYR A 237 -23.00 9.35 -9.74
C TYR A 237 -22.36 8.73 -10.99
N GLN A 238 -23.16 8.40 -12.02
CA GLN A 238 -22.64 7.93 -13.31
C GLN A 238 -21.68 8.93 -13.95
N TYR A 239 -22.07 10.21 -14.02
CA TYR A 239 -21.19 11.29 -14.50
C TYR A 239 -19.87 11.37 -13.71
N ALA A 240 -19.91 11.25 -12.39
CA ALA A 240 -18.72 11.29 -11.57
C ALA A 240 -17.85 10.02 -11.74
N GLU A 241 -18.44 8.83 -11.97
CA GLU A 241 -17.69 7.63 -12.36
C GLU A 241 -17.02 7.77 -13.74
N ASP A 242 -17.70 8.35 -14.72
CA ASP A 242 -17.11 8.62 -16.06
C ASP A 242 -15.91 9.56 -15.95
N LEU A 243 -16.01 10.62 -15.12
CA LEU A 243 -14.88 11.51 -14.81
C LEU A 243 -13.74 10.79 -14.08
N PHE A 244 -14.04 9.84 -13.18
CA PHE A 244 -13.01 9.02 -12.53
C PHE A 244 -12.26 8.15 -13.54
N LEU A 245 -12.98 7.49 -14.45
CA LEU A 245 -12.41 6.67 -15.52
C LEU A 245 -11.54 7.50 -16.47
N GLU A 246 -11.97 8.70 -16.86
CA GLU A 246 -11.16 9.59 -17.71
C GLU A 246 -9.90 10.08 -16.98
N THR A 247 -10.04 10.49 -15.71
CA THR A 247 -8.92 10.91 -14.87
C THR A 247 -7.88 9.80 -14.71
N PHE A 248 -8.34 8.55 -14.51
CA PHE A 248 -7.50 7.36 -14.49
C PHE A 248 -6.82 7.08 -15.84
N ARG A 249 -7.56 7.21 -16.95
CA ARG A 249 -7.06 6.99 -18.33
C ARG A 249 -5.96 7.98 -18.71
N VAL A 250 -6.14 9.25 -18.36
CA VAL A 250 -5.15 10.32 -18.61
C VAL A 250 -3.98 10.24 -17.63
N GLY A 251 -4.21 9.69 -16.43
CA GLY A 251 -3.23 9.68 -15.34
C GLY A 251 -3.04 11.05 -14.68
N TYR A 252 -4.09 11.88 -14.68
CA TYR A 252 -4.08 13.20 -14.03
C TYR A 252 -4.10 13.04 -12.49
N LYS A 253 -3.35 13.91 -11.81
CA LYS A 253 -3.03 13.82 -10.38
C LYS A 253 -3.13 15.20 -9.74
N SER A 254 -4.09 15.38 -8.85
CA SER A 254 -4.17 16.57 -7.97
C SER A 254 -4.80 16.21 -6.63
N THR A 255 -4.75 17.16 -5.68
CA THR A 255 -5.42 17.04 -4.38
C THR A 255 -6.91 16.79 -4.55
N GLU A 256 -7.55 17.50 -5.48
CA GLU A 256 -8.98 17.40 -5.77
C GLU A 256 -9.35 16.03 -6.37
N THR A 257 -8.48 15.43 -7.21
CA THR A 257 -8.66 14.06 -7.70
C THR A 257 -8.66 13.05 -6.55
N VAL A 258 -7.71 13.16 -5.62
CA VAL A 258 -7.63 12.30 -4.42
C VAL A 258 -8.86 12.47 -3.55
N GLN A 259 -9.28 13.72 -3.33
CA GLN A 259 -10.47 14.08 -2.56
C GLN A 259 -11.76 13.55 -3.18
N ALA A 260 -11.89 13.60 -4.50
CA ALA A 260 -13.00 13.02 -5.24
C ALA A 260 -13.04 11.50 -5.08
N ILE A 261 -11.90 10.81 -5.22
CA ILE A 261 -11.81 9.35 -5.01
C ILE A 261 -12.24 8.97 -3.58
N LEU A 262 -11.86 9.76 -2.57
CA LEU A 262 -12.30 9.55 -1.19
C LEU A 262 -13.82 9.58 -1.02
N MET A 263 -14.55 10.44 -1.76
CA MET A 263 -16.02 10.46 -1.77
C MET A 263 -16.61 9.07 -2.08
N PHE A 264 -16.09 8.42 -3.14
CA PHE A 264 -16.53 7.08 -3.55
C PHE A 264 -16.13 5.98 -2.57
N THR A 265 -15.13 6.20 -1.71
CA THR A 265 -14.77 5.21 -0.68
C THR A 265 -15.68 5.27 0.55
N TYR A 266 -16.17 6.46 0.91
CA TYR A 266 -16.99 6.67 2.10
C TYR A 266 -18.50 6.51 1.84
N TRP A 267 -19.02 7.17 0.80
CA TRP A 267 -20.44 7.11 0.43
C TRP A 267 -20.70 6.12 -0.72
N LYS A 268 -20.00 4.98 -0.67
CA LYS A 268 -20.17 3.87 -1.62
C LYS A 268 -21.60 3.31 -1.56
N GLU A 269 -21.96 2.49 -2.54
CA GLU A 269 -23.08 1.56 -2.37
C GLU A 269 -22.63 0.30 -1.61
N PRO A 270 -23.53 -0.38 -0.86
CA PRO A 270 -23.20 -1.62 -0.14
C PRO A 270 -22.53 -2.67 -1.04
N GLU A 271 -23.00 -2.81 -2.28
CA GLU A 271 -22.50 -3.75 -3.29
C GLU A 271 -21.11 -3.38 -3.84
N ASP A 272 -20.65 -2.15 -3.64
CA ASP A 272 -19.33 -1.73 -4.13
C ASP A 272 -18.21 -2.30 -3.26
N THR A 273 -17.39 -3.16 -3.87
CA THR A 273 -16.22 -3.82 -3.26
C THR A 273 -14.89 -3.13 -3.60
N ARG A 274 -14.92 -2.06 -4.42
CA ARG A 274 -13.74 -1.38 -4.96
C ARG A 274 -13.01 -0.49 -3.95
N SER A 275 -13.61 -0.17 -2.80
CA SER A 275 -13.09 0.84 -1.85
C SER A 275 -11.61 0.66 -1.48
N TRP A 276 -11.14 -0.57 -1.25
CA TRP A 276 -9.73 -0.81 -0.92
C TRP A 276 -8.79 -0.57 -2.11
N VAL A 277 -9.23 -0.87 -3.33
CA VAL A 277 -8.45 -0.63 -4.56
C VAL A 277 -8.43 0.87 -4.88
N ASN A 278 -9.58 1.54 -4.77
CA ASN A 278 -9.71 2.98 -4.98
C ASN A 278 -8.88 3.78 -3.96
N LEU A 279 -8.94 3.38 -2.68
CA LEU A 279 -8.11 3.96 -1.61
C LEU A 279 -6.62 3.74 -1.88
N GLY A 280 -6.21 2.52 -2.26
CA GLY A 280 -4.82 2.24 -2.63
C GLY A 280 -4.34 3.02 -3.85
N TYR A 281 -5.22 3.30 -4.81
CA TYR A 281 -4.91 4.19 -5.94
C TYR A 281 -4.72 5.65 -5.48
N ALA A 282 -5.62 6.18 -4.64
CA ALA A 282 -5.50 7.51 -4.05
C ALA A 282 -4.19 7.68 -3.25
N ILE A 283 -3.86 6.73 -2.39
CA ILE A 283 -2.61 6.74 -1.61
C ILE A 283 -1.38 6.76 -2.53
N ARG A 284 -1.41 6.00 -3.63
CA ARG A 284 -0.33 5.99 -4.63
C ARG A 284 -0.20 7.32 -5.38
N ILE A 285 -1.30 8.02 -5.68
CA ILE A 285 -1.26 9.39 -6.22
C ILE A 285 -0.56 10.32 -5.23
N CYS A 286 -0.92 10.28 -3.95
CA CYS A 286 -0.29 11.10 -2.91
C CYS A 286 1.20 10.79 -2.73
N MET A 287 1.58 9.52 -2.81
CA MET A 287 3.00 9.11 -2.76
C MET A 287 3.78 9.66 -3.96
N ASP A 288 3.20 9.61 -5.16
CA ASP A 288 3.78 10.16 -6.40
C ASP A 288 3.90 11.70 -6.36
N LEU A 289 2.91 12.38 -5.77
CA LEU A 289 2.97 13.82 -5.43
C LEU A 289 3.91 14.14 -4.24
N GLY A 290 4.63 13.15 -3.70
CA GLY A 290 5.65 13.33 -2.67
C GLY A 290 5.13 13.46 -1.22
N TRP A 291 3.83 13.28 -0.97
CA TRP A 291 3.22 13.56 0.35
C TRP A 291 3.72 12.63 1.47
N HIS A 292 4.25 11.46 1.11
CA HIS A 292 4.95 10.56 2.03
C HIS A 292 6.21 11.18 2.69
N LYS A 293 6.69 12.32 2.17
CA LYS A 293 7.84 13.09 2.70
C LYS A 293 7.43 14.29 3.56
N LEU A 294 6.13 14.53 3.79
CA LEU A 294 5.65 15.63 4.65
C LEU A 294 6.26 15.55 6.06
N ASN A 295 6.59 16.70 6.63
CA ASN A 295 7.38 16.83 7.85
C ASN A 295 6.87 18.00 8.71
N PRO A 296 6.70 17.85 10.05
CA PRO A 296 6.28 18.93 10.94
C PRO A 296 7.12 20.22 10.89
N GLN A 297 8.39 20.15 10.48
CA GLN A 297 9.25 21.33 10.34
C GLN A 297 8.77 22.24 9.19
N ALA A 298 8.39 21.66 8.04
CA ALA A 298 7.94 22.40 6.86
C ALA A 298 6.60 23.16 7.06
N ILE A 299 5.89 22.86 8.15
CA ILE A 299 4.68 23.59 8.56
C ILE A 299 5.06 24.90 9.27
N ARG A 300 6.19 24.91 10.02
CA ARG A 300 6.69 26.09 10.73
C ARG A 300 7.40 27.09 9.83
N ASP A 301 8.02 26.64 8.76
CA ASP A 301 8.79 27.48 7.84
C ASP A 301 7.91 28.36 6.91
N ARG A 302 6.58 28.35 7.10
CA ARG A 302 5.58 29.09 6.29
C ARG A 302 5.50 30.60 6.58
N SER A 303 6.50 31.16 7.24
CA SER A 303 6.59 32.59 7.52
C SER A 303 6.78 33.41 6.24
N GLY A 304 5.67 33.91 5.68
CA GLY A 304 5.65 34.75 4.47
C GLY A 304 4.68 34.32 3.37
N MET A 305 4.00 33.17 3.53
CA MET A 305 2.96 32.72 2.59
C MET A 305 1.65 33.50 2.75
N ASP A 306 0.89 33.65 1.67
CA ASP A 306 -0.46 34.23 1.71
C ASP A 306 -1.47 33.30 2.38
N GLU A 307 -2.56 33.86 2.90
CA GLU A 307 -3.62 33.11 3.59
C GLU A 307 -4.28 32.04 2.68
N LEU A 308 -4.36 32.28 1.37
CA LEU A 308 -4.81 31.27 0.40
C LEU A 308 -3.82 30.11 0.28
N GLU A 309 -2.53 30.41 0.08
CA GLU A 309 -1.46 29.41 -0.05
C GLU A 309 -1.32 28.56 1.22
N LEU A 310 -1.47 29.18 2.40
CA LEU A 310 -1.49 28.48 3.68
C LEU A 310 -2.64 27.47 3.76
N ARG A 311 -3.84 27.82 3.27
CA ARG A 311 -4.99 26.89 3.23
C ARG A 311 -4.82 25.80 2.16
N GLU A 312 -4.28 26.12 0.99
CA GLU A 312 -3.99 25.10 -0.05
C GLU A 312 -2.95 24.08 0.44
N ALA A 313 -1.88 24.53 1.09
CA ALA A 313 -0.88 23.64 1.68
C ALA A 313 -1.46 22.81 2.85
N ARG A 314 -2.34 23.41 3.68
CA ARG A 314 -3.09 22.67 4.71
C ARG A 314 -4.10 21.67 4.13
N ASN A 315 -4.63 21.93 2.94
CA ASN A 315 -5.56 21.01 2.26
C ASN A 315 -4.88 19.69 1.88
N ILE A 316 -3.63 19.76 1.41
CA ILE A 316 -2.77 18.59 1.14
C ILE A 316 -2.55 17.78 2.43
N GLU A 317 -2.16 18.45 3.51
CA GLU A 317 -1.92 17.85 4.82
C GLU A 317 -3.16 17.14 5.38
N ARG A 318 -4.30 17.82 5.38
CA ARG A 318 -5.61 17.30 5.81
C ARG A 318 -5.99 16.05 5.03
N THR A 319 -5.82 16.08 3.71
CA THR A 319 -6.11 14.94 2.83
C THR A 319 -5.20 13.74 3.14
N TRP A 320 -3.93 13.98 3.47
CA TRP A 320 -3.00 12.91 3.88
C TRP A 320 -3.35 12.29 5.24
N PHE A 321 -3.69 13.11 6.24
CA PHE A 321 -4.18 12.63 7.54
C PHE A 321 -5.46 11.79 7.38
N LEU A 322 -6.37 12.19 6.49
CA LEU A 322 -7.58 11.42 6.19
C LEU A 322 -7.28 10.09 5.53
N LEU A 323 -6.42 10.07 4.51
CA LEU A 323 -5.99 8.82 3.89
C LEU A 323 -5.40 7.86 4.93
N PHE A 324 -4.63 8.35 5.91
CA PHE A 324 -4.16 7.52 7.03
C PHE A 324 -5.32 6.96 7.87
N VAL A 325 -6.31 7.78 8.24
CA VAL A 325 -7.49 7.30 8.99
C VAL A 325 -8.25 6.23 8.20
N TYR A 326 -8.47 6.43 6.91
CA TYR A 326 -9.20 5.51 6.04
C TYR A 326 -8.44 4.20 5.83
N ASP A 327 -7.13 4.27 5.55
CA ASP A 327 -6.24 3.12 5.36
C ASP A 327 -6.23 2.22 6.59
N ARG A 328 -6.12 2.81 7.78
CA ARG A 328 -6.20 2.09 9.06
C ARG A 328 -7.60 1.56 9.36
N SER A 329 -8.66 2.30 9.03
CA SER A 329 -10.05 1.85 9.23
C SER A 329 -10.39 0.64 8.36
N LEU A 330 -10.02 0.70 7.08
CA LEU A 330 -10.33 -0.34 6.11
C LEU A 330 -9.44 -1.57 6.29
N SER A 331 -8.18 -1.38 6.68
CA SER A 331 -7.31 -2.46 7.16
C SER A 331 -7.92 -3.15 8.39
N LEU A 332 -8.44 -2.38 9.35
CA LEU A 332 -9.12 -2.93 10.54
C LEU A 332 -10.35 -3.76 10.20
N GLN A 333 -11.23 -3.25 9.33
CA GLN A 333 -12.47 -3.92 8.95
C GLN A 333 -12.24 -5.17 8.08
N THR A 334 -11.25 -5.15 7.19
CA THR A 334 -11.08 -6.19 6.15
C THR A 334 -9.91 -7.15 6.39
N GLY A 335 -9.06 -6.89 7.39
CA GLY A 335 -7.83 -7.65 7.64
C GLY A 335 -6.75 -7.50 6.56
N LYS A 336 -6.96 -6.64 5.55
CA LYS A 336 -5.99 -6.32 4.50
C LYS A 336 -4.86 -5.46 5.07
N PRO A 337 -3.64 -5.48 4.49
CA PRO A 337 -2.56 -4.60 4.93
C PRO A 337 -2.90 -3.13 4.68
N TRP A 338 -2.44 -2.27 5.60
CA TRP A 338 -2.35 -0.82 5.40
C TRP A 338 -1.19 -0.46 4.47
N MET A 339 -1.25 0.73 3.88
CA MET A 339 -0.29 1.24 2.90
C MET A 339 0.48 2.47 3.39
N ILE A 340 -0.03 3.23 4.36
CA ILE A 340 0.62 4.42 4.92
C ILE A 340 1.40 4.05 6.18
N GLU A 341 2.71 4.32 6.16
CA GLU A 341 3.59 4.16 7.32
C GLU A 341 3.37 5.26 8.36
N ARG A 342 3.67 4.94 9.62
CA ARG A 342 3.63 5.90 10.73
C ARG A 342 4.86 6.80 10.64
N SER A 343 4.66 8.11 10.52
CA SER A 343 5.72 9.11 10.46
C SER A 343 5.54 10.19 11.54
N GLY A 344 6.59 10.94 11.84
CA GLY A 344 6.52 12.07 12.78
C GLY A 344 5.53 13.17 12.35
N PHE A 345 5.16 13.23 11.07
CA PHE A 345 4.07 14.09 10.58
C PHE A 345 2.71 13.57 11.07
N ILE A 346 2.42 12.28 10.90
CA ILE A 346 1.18 11.65 11.40
C ILE A 346 1.06 11.81 12.93
N GLU A 347 2.17 11.72 13.65
CA GLU A 347 2.21 11.92 15.11
C GLU A 347 2.01 13.37 15.55
N SER A 348 2.32 14.36 14.70
CA SER A 348 2.18 15.79 15.04
C SER A 348 0.75 16.34 14.98
N ILE A 349 -0.24 15.50 14.70
CA ILE A 349 -1.64 15.90 14.44
C ILE A 349 -2.26 16.76 15.56
N GLU A 350 -1.92 16.52 16.83
CA GLU A 350 -2.44 17.33 17.96
C GLU A 350 -1.86 18.75 18.04
N HIS A 351 -0.74 19.01 17.36
CA HIS A 351 -0.21 20.36 17.17
C HIS A 351 -0.87 21.00 15.94
N TRP A 352 -0.91 20.26 14.82
CA TRP A 352 -1.51 20.71 13.56
C TRP A 352 -2.97 21.17 13.73
N SER A 353 -3.79 20.46 14.52
CA SER A 353 -5.19 20.84 14.77
C SER A 353 -5.38 22.06 15.67
N LYS A 354 -4.31 22.63 16.22
CA LYS A 354 -4.32 23.84 17.07
C LYS A 354 -3.66 25.06 16.39
N GLU A 355 -3.25 24.93 15.13
CA GLU A 355 -2.66 26.02 14.36
C GLU A 355 -3.70 27.08 13.98
N ARG A 356 -3.23 28.28 13.63
CA ARG A 356 -4.08 29.45 13.32
C ARG A 356 -5.09 29.20 12.19
N THR A 357 -4.77 28.32 11.25
CA THR A 357 -5.61 27.95 10.10
C THR A 357 -6.47 26.70 10.35
N ALA A 358 -6.57 26.24 11.60
CA ALA A 358 -7.36 25.08 11.94
C ALA A 358 -8.87 25.36 11.90
N THR A 359 -9.62 24.43 11.29
CA THR A 359 -11.09 24.43 11.30
C THR A 359 -11.62 23.58 12.46
N ALA A 360 -12.88 23.76 12.86
CA ALA A 360 -13.53 22.89 13.86
C ALA A 360 -13.56 21.40 13.47
N ASN A 361 -13.49 21.10 12.18
CA ASN A 361 -13.40 19.73 11.66
C ASN A 361 -11.99 19.13 11.87
N ASP A 362 -10.93 19.94 11.91
CA ASP A 362 -9.55 19.48 12.11
C ASP A 362 -9.35 18.87 13.52
N THR A 363 -10.12 19.33 14.51
CA THR A 363 -10.18 18.74 15.86
C THR A 363 -10.72 17.31 15.83
N LEU A 364 -11.81 17.06 15.08
CA LEU A 364 -12.39 15.73 14.93
C LEU A 364 -11.47 14.80 14.13
N LEU A 365 -10.82 15.31 13.08
CA LEU A 365 -9.78 14.58 12.36
C LEU A 365 -8.62 14.18 13.30
N ALA A 366 -8.18 15.07 14.19
CA ALA A 366 -7.13 14.77 15.16
C ALA A 366 -7.55 13.68 16.17
N ALA A 367 -8.81 13.66 16.59
CA ALA A 367 -9.38 12.55 17.35
C ALA A 367 -9.25 11.24 16.57
N PHE A 368 -9.70 11.18 15.32
CA PHE A 368 -9.64 9.95 14.51
C PHE A 368 -8.21 9.47 14.21
N VAL A 369 -7.27 10.37 13.89
CA VAL A 369 -5.85 9.99 13.68
C VAL A 369 -5.26 9.41 14.95
N THR A 370 -5.48 10.04 16.12
CA THR A 370 -4.96 9.54 17.40
C THR A 370 -5.59 8.18 17.76
N LEU A 371 -6.90 7.98 17.54
CA LEU A 371 -7.55 6.68 17.72
C LEU A 371 -6.93 5.60 16.81
N ARG A 372 -6.66 5.91 15.55
CA ARG A 372 -6.04 4.96 14.60
C ARG A 372 -4.57 4.69 14.89
N LEU A 373 -3.85 5.61 15.52
CA LEU A 373 -2.51 5.36 16.08
C LEU A 373 -2.59 4.41 17.28
N LEU A 374 -3.55 4.59 18.19
CA LEU A 374 -3.78 3.69 19.34
C LEU A 374 -4.14 2.27 18.88
N THR A 375 -5.14 2.12 18.01
CA THR A 375 -5.64 0.80 17.58
C THR A 375 -4.68 0.08 16.63
N SER A 376 -3.77 0.77 15.94
CA SER A 376 -2.75 0.15 15.09
C SER A 376 -1.76 -0.75 15.87
N GLU A 377 -1.57 -0.51 17.17
CA GLU A 377 -0.72 -1.37 18.00
C GLU A 377 -1.37 -2.74 18.27
N VAL A 378 -2.70 -2.83 18.27
CA VAL A 378 -3.45 -4.10 18.37
C VAL A 378 -3.18 -4.99 17.16
N PHE A 379 -3.09 -4.42 15.95
CA PHE A 379 -2.87 -5.18 14.73
C PHE A 379 -1.51 -5.88 14.65
N LYS A 380 -0.47 -5.30 15.25
CA LYS A 380 0.85 -5.95 15.33
C LYS A 380 0.80 -7.26 16.11
N LEU A 381 -0.20 -7.43 16.99
CA LEU A 381 -0.42 -8.61 17.82
C LEU A 381 -1.46 -9.59 17.23
N LEU A 382 -2.47 -9.08 16.52
CA LEU A 382 -3.54 -9.89 15.90
C LEU A 382 -3.26 -10.31 14.45
N GLY A 383 -2.17 -9.84 13.84
CA GLY A 383 -1.87 -10.07 12.42
C GLY A 383 -1.64 -11.54 12.03
N PRO A 384 -1.67 -11.89 10.73
CA PRO A 384 -1.70 -13.28 10.26
C PRO A 384 -0.38 -14.06 10.49
N CYS A 385 -0.23 -14.60 11.69
CA CYS A 385 0.69 -15.66 12.09
C CYS A 385 2.20 -15.31 12.18
N ARG A 386 2.75 -15.38 13.41
CA ARG A 386 3.68 -16.47 13.83
C ARG A 386 4.10 -16.34 15.31
N HIS A 387 4.15 -17.49 15.97
CA HIS A 387 4.39 -17.72 17.40
C HIS A 387 3.23 -17.36 18.34
N VAL A 388 2.96 -18.33 19.23
CA VAL A 388 1.91 -18.27 20.25
C VAL A 388 2.40 -17.36 21.38
N SER A 389 2.01 -16.09 21.33
CA SER A 389 1.93 -15.26 22.54
C SER A 389 0.96 -15.93 23.52
N PRO A 390 1.29 -16.08 24.82
CA PRO A 390 0.33 -16.58 25.80
C PRO A 390 -0.96 -15.75 25.77
N PHE A 391 -2.12 -16.42 25.74
CA PHE A 391 -3.44 -15.78 25.66
C PHE A 391 -3.68 -14.73 26.77
N GLU A 392 -3.03 -14.90 27.92
CA GLU A 392 -3.05 -13.98 29.06
C GLU A 392 -2.41 -12.62 28.76
N ASN A 393 -1.34 -12.58 27.96
CA ASN A 393 -0.71 -11.34 27.51
C ASN A 393 -1.60 -10.57 26.54
N ILE A 394 -2.42 -11.28 25.74
CA ILE A 394 -3.38 -10.65 24.83
C ILE A 394 -4.52 -10.03 25.64
N LYS A 395 -5.08 -10.74 26.63
CA LYS A 395 -6.17 -10.21 27.47
C LYS A 395 -5.76 -8.96 28.25
N SER A 396 -4.61 -9.00 28.92
CA SER A 396 -4.07 -7.84 29.66
C SER A 396 -3.75 -6.66 28.74
N PHE A 397 -3.18 -6.91 27.56
CA PHE A 397 -2.96 -5.87 26.55
C PHE A 397 -4.26 -5.26 26.03
N LEU A 398 -5.30 -6.07 25.77
CA LEU A 398 -6.62 -5.57 25.36
C LEU A 398 -7.27 -4.70 26.46
N THR A 399 -7.10 -5.04 27.74
CA THR A 399 -7.52 -4.16 28.85
C THR A 399 -6.74 -2.84 28.85
N ILE A 400 -5.42 -2.86 28.66
CA ILE A 400 -4.60 -1.64 28.58
C ILE A 400 -5.03 -0.75 27.39
N ILE A 401 -5.35 -1.36 26.23
CA ILE A 401 -5.85 -0.61 25.08
C ILE A 401 -7.27 -0.10 25.31
N GLY A 402 -8.15 -0.86 25.98
CA GLY A 402 -9.48 -0.42 26.40
C GLY A 402 -9.40 0.86 27.24
N ASN A 403 -8.66 0.81 28.36
CA ASN A 403 -8.47 1.99 29.22
C ASN A 403 -7.92 3.21 28.45
N ARG A 404 -7.01 3.00 27.48
CA ARG A 404 -6.47 4.09 26.64
C ARG A 404 -7.45 4.61 25.58
N ILE A 405 -8.45 3.83 25.20
CA ILE A 405 -9.57 4.25 24.36
C ILE A 405 -10.55 5.05 25.23
N ASP A 406 -10.82 4.63 26.47
CA ASP A 406 -11.67 5.35 27.41
C ASP A 406 -11.06 6.73 27.75
N GLU A 407 -9.75 6.79 28.09
CA GLU A 407 -8.99 8.04 28.29
C GLU A 407 -9.00 8.94 27.04
N TRP A 408 -8.97 8.34 25.83
CA TRP A 408 -9.06 9.07 24.57
C TRP A 408 -10.48 9.61 24.34
N GLU A 409 -11.52 8.84 24.68
CA GLU A 409 -12.92 9.23 24.55
C GLU A 409 -13.22 10.43 25.45
N ASP A 410 -12.86 10.37 26.73
CA ASP A 410 -13.02 11.49 27.68
C ASP A 410 -12.34 12.77 27.18
N LYS A 411 -11.09 12.66 26.68
CA LYS A 411 -10.32 13.78 26.13
C LYS A 411 -11.01 14.42 24.93
N TRP A 412 -11.45 13.62 23.95
CA TRP A 412 -11.93 14.13 22.68
C TRP A 412 -13.44 14.43 22.65
N ILE A 413 -14.25 13.84 23.52
CA ILE A 413 -15.64 14.27 23.75
C ILE A 413 -15.67 15.70 24.28
N GLN A 414 -14.79 16.05 25.22
CA GLN A 414 -14.69 17.43 25.73
C GLN A 414 -14.23 18.38 24.61
N ALA A 415 -13.11 18.05 23.94
CA ALA A 415 -12.54 18.89 22.89
C ALA A 415 -13.45 19.11 21.66
N CYS A 416 -14.32 18.14 21.33
CA CYS A 416 -15.30 18.28 20.25
C CYS A 416 -16.65 18.88 20.73
N GLY A 417 -16.99 18.67 22.00
CA GLY A 417 -18.28 19.05 22.60
C GLY A 417 -18.47 20.56 22.76
N ASP A 418 -17.40 21.30 23.05
CA ASP A 418 -17.43 22.77 23.20
C ASP A 418 -17.83 23.51 21.91
N GLY A 419 -17.82 22.84 20.74
CA GLY A 419 -18.11 23.43 19.45
C GLY A 419 -19.55 23.31 18.94
N ARG A 420 -20.38 22.37 19.43
CA ARG A 420 -21.72 22.11 18.86
C ARG A 420 -22.77 21.68 19.89
N LYS A 421 -23.92 22.38 19.88
CA LYS A 421 -25.18 21.85 20.43
C LYS A 421 -25.52 20.54 19.71
N ARG A 422 -25.73 19.45 20.46
CA ARG A 422 -26.00 18.11 19.94
C ARG A 422 -27.15 18.10 18.91
N PRO A 423 -26.94 17.64 17.66
CA PRO A 423 -28.01 17.06 16.87
C PRO A 423 -28.56 15.82 17.60
N SER A 424 -29.86 15.55 17.47
CA SER A 424 -30.51 14.44 18.16
C SER A 424 -30.02 13.07 17.68
N THR A 425 -29.89 12.13 18.62
CA THR A 425 -29.26 10.80 18.47
C THR A 425 -30.03 9.79 17.59
N GLN A 426 -30.83 10.24 16.62
CA GLN A 426 -31.73 9.39 15.82
C GLN A 426 -31.31 9.19 14.35
N GLN A 427 -30.14 9.67 13.92
CA GLN A 427 -29.63 9.47 12.55
C GLN A 427 -28.38 8.59 12.47
N LEU A 428 -27.99 7.93 13.57
CA LEU A 428 -26.78 7.11 13.69
C LEU A 428 -26.88 5.69 13.07
N ILE A 429 -27.92 5.40 12.28
CA ILE A 429 -28.21 4.05 11.75
C ILE A 429 -27.78 3.86 10.28
N ILE A 430 -27.34 4.92 9.58
CA ILE A 430 -26.92 4.83 8.16
C ILE A 430 -25.39 4.91 8.02
N LEU A 431 -24.66 4.04 8.74
CA LEU A 431 -23.20 3.86 8.59
C LEU A 431 -22.72 2.39 8.62
N ASP A 432 -23.61 1.42 8.89
CA ASP A 432 -23.34 -0.01 8.69
C ASP A 432 -24.24 -0.53 7.56
N GLY A 433 -23.66 -0.68 6.36
CA GLY A 433 -24.30 -1.14 5.12
C GLY A 433 -23.29 -1.45 4.01
#